data_AF-A0A841JF82-F1
#
_entry.id   AF-A0A841JF82-F1
#
_cell.length_a   1.000
_cell.length_b   1.000
_cell.length_c   1.000
_cell.angle_alpha   90.00
_cell.angle_beta   90.00
_cell.angle_gamma   90.00
#
_symmetry.space_group_name_H-M   'P 1'
#
loop_
_entity.id
_entity.type
_entity.pdbx_description
1 polymer ?
#
loop_
_entity_poly.entity_id
_entity_poly.type
_entity_poly.pdbx_seq_one_letter_code
_entity_poly.pdbx_strand_id
1 'polypeptide(L)'
;MQASILFSVEKNVTDHIRDLSLGPQQTDEKLPEGYHFNSPESFIRFTFRPAVKKTMYLLLCYHAIAKKNGRNGALNILLNQQWIGQMEISHDGNNNLNMLAIDPNKLQSGSNELLLRIADHHWAISVQELWISDYMIDRQLQSNWCWAAVTASLARFYQKDHFGDQAKLVSGIFNKEYCCNGKGCGTCNRPWYVGEALDHAGILQRAIPNPVSQEALMTELTCNRPVVVVVKWRQLATGHILVVSGFTHSRQFLTWDSRGQHMRLLSFNDLCTGYEGKSIWVNTFFTGLS
;
A
#
# COMPACT_ATOMS: atom_id res chain seq x y z
N MET A 1 -4.80 -0.02 22.01
CA MET A 1 -5.69 1.07 21.58
C MET A 1 -5.90 0.92 20.08
N GLN A 2 -7.10 0.51 19.65
CA GLN A 2 -7.45 0.40 18.23
C GLN A 2 -7.64 1.81 17.65
N ALA A 3 -7.02 2.08 16.50
CA ALA A 3 -7.13 3.35 15.80
C ALA A 3 -8.28 3.27 14.79
N SER A 4 -9.28 4.12 14.96
CA SER A 4 -10.30 4.42 13.96
C SER A 4 -9.87 5.65 13.17
N ILE A 5 -9.94 5.55 11.85
CA ILE A 5 -9.76 6.69 10.95
C ILE A 5 -11.18 7.03 10.43
N LEU A 6 -11.71 8.17 10.83
CA LEU A 6 -13.04 8.68 10.43
C LEU A 6 -12.91 9.54 9.18
N PHE A 7 -13.70 9.26 8.15
CA PHE A 7 -13.68 10.02 6.91
C PHE A 7 -15.09 10.49 6.51
N SER A 8 -15.22 11.76 6.14
CA SER A 8 -16.48 12.35 5.66
C SER A 8 -16.32 12.88 4.22
N VAL A 9 -17.13 12.41 3.27
CA VAL A 9 -17.09 12.89 1.87
C VAL A 9 -18.18 13.91 1.60
N GLU A 10 -17.79 15.15 1.31
CA GLU A 10 -18.70 16.17 0.77
C GLU A 10 -18.66 16.14 -0.77
N LYS A 11 -19.84 16.05 -1.39
CA LYS A 11 -20.07 16.34 -2.82
C LYS A 11 -20.92 17.59 -2.91
N ASN A 12 -20.59 18.50 -3.82
CA ASN A 12 -21.52 19.56 -4.21
C ASN A 12 -22.39 19.04 -5.36
N VAL A 13 -23.60 18.56 -5.06
CA VAL A 13 -24.91 18.83 -5.72
C VAL A 13 -25.99 18.16 -4.84
N THR A 14 -27.00 18.95 -4.49
CA THR A 14 -28.28 18.65 -3.80
C THR A 14 -28.69 17.18 -3.61
N ASP A 15 -29.00 16.88 -2.35
CA ASP A 15 -29.73 15.74 -1.79
C ASP A 15 -29.02 14.39 -1.60
N HIS A 16 -28.92 14.04 -0.31
CA HIS A 16 -28.53 12.78 0.33
C HIS A 16 -27.03 12.49 0.49
N ILE A 17 -26.53 13.05 1.60
CA ILE A 17 -25.28 12.73 2.33
C ILE A 17 -25.24 11.25 2.71
N ARG A 18 -24.03 10.66 2.70
CA ARG A 18 -23.63 9.56 3.60
C ARG A 18 -22.09 9.46 3.71
N ASP A 19 -21.62 9.31 4.95
CA ASP A 19 -20.26 9.37 5.47
C ASP A 19 -19.40 8.21 4.95
N LEU A 20 -18.15 8.45 4.55
CA LEU A 20 -17.33 7.41 3.90
C LEU A 20 -15.95 7.27 4.50
N SER A 21 -15.88 6.76 5.75
CA SER A 21 -14.65 6.35 6.45
C SER A 21 -13.86 5.25 5.70
N LEU A 22 -12.68 5.55 5.13
CA LEU A 22 -11.83 4.62 4.38
C LEU A 22 -10.46 4.33 5.04
N GLY A 23 -10.47 3.73 6.24
CA GLY A 23 -9.31 3.21 6.98
C GLY A 23 -9.74 2.05 7.90
N PRO A 24 -8.86 1.37 8.67
CA PRO A 24 -9.00 -0.03 9.12
C PRO A 24 -10.17 -0.36 10.08
N GLN A 25 -11.09 0.57 10.29
CA GLN A 25 -12.44 0.29 10.75
C GLN A 25 -13.40 0.88 9.72
N GLN A 26 -13.89 0.07 8.78
CA GLN A 26 -14.91 0.50 7.82
C GLN A 26 -16.26 0.68 8.53
N THR A 27 -16.91 1.81 8.27
CA THR A 27 -18.37 1.93 8.33
C THR A 27 -18.93 1.65 6.93
N ASP A 28 -20.05 0.92 6.87
CA ASP A 28 -20.69 0.22 5.75
C ASP A 28 -21.15 1.05 4.52
N GLU A 29 -20.62 2.25 4.28
CA GLU A 29 -21.15 3.09 3.21
C GLU A 29 -20.35 2.91 1.92
N LYS A 30 -21.07 2.58 0.85
CA LYS A 30 -20.56 2.44 -0.51
C LYS A 30 -20.30 3.85 -1.05
N LEU A 31 -19.14 4.12 -1.67
CA LEU A 31 -19.10 5.21 -2.66
C LEU A 31 -20.22 4.90 -3.65
N PRO A 32 -21.19 5.80 -3.90
CA PRO A 32 -22.18 5.59 -4.96
C PRO A 32 -21.40 5.26 -6.23
N GLU A 33 -21.71 4.13 -6.86
CA GLU A 33 -20.94 3.57 -7.96
C GLU A 33 -20.46 4.67 -8.93
N GLY A 34 -19.13 4.82 -9.00
CA GLY A 34 -18.43 5.72 -9.91
C GLY A 34 -18.67 7.22 -9.68
N TYR A 35 -17.97 7.83 -8.71
CA TYR A 35 -17.95 9.30 -8.67
C TYR A 35 -17.25 9.86 -9.91
N HIS A 36 -17.99 10.65 -10.68
CA HIS A 36 -17.51 11.32 -11.86
C HIS A 36 -17.01 12.71 -11.55
N PHE A 37 -15.73 12.97 -11.78
CA PHE A 37 -15.26 14.34 -11.95
C PHE A 37 -15.70 14.81 -13.34
N ASN A 38 -16.73 15.65 -13.43
CA ASN A 38 -17.27 16.11 -14.71
C ASN A 38 -17.31 17.64 -14.84
N SER A 39 -16.83 18.35 -13.81
CA SER A 39 -16.74 19.80 -13.78
C SER A 39 -15.53 20.23 -12.93
N PRO A 40 -15.00 21.46 -13.11
CA PRO A 40 -13.98 22.01 -12.21
C PRO A 40 -14.42 22.18 -10.76
N GLU A 41 -15.74 22.24 -10.53
CA GLU A 41 -16.31 22.31 -9.19
C GLU A 41 -16.44 20.92 -8.54
N SER A 42 -16.21 19.85 -9.31
CA SER A 42 -16.22 18.49 -8.79
C SER A 42 -15.01 18.25 -7.90
N PHE A 43 -15.27 17.84 -6.66
CA PHE A 43 -14.24 17.47 -5.71
C PHE A 43 -14.64 16.22 -4.93
N ILE A 44 -13.65 15.45 -4.51
CA ILE A 44 -13.81 14.49 -3.42
C ILE A 44 -13.09 15.08 -2.23
N ARG A 45 -13.81 15.33 -1.16
CA ARG A 45 -13.24 15.65 0.14
C ARG A 45 -13.28 14.39 1.00
N PHE A 46 -12.30 14.16 1.86
CA PHE A 46 -12.43 13.19 2.94
C PHE A 46 -11.51 13.55 4.10
N THR A 47 -11.87 13.16 5.32
CA THR A 47 -11.03 13.37 6.51
C THR A 47 -10.30 12.11 6.91
N PHE A 48 -9.16 12.21 7.56
CA PHE A 48 -8.50 11.06 8.16
C PHE A 48 -7.67 11.51 9.36
N ARG A 49 -7.53 10.62 10.35
CA ARG A 49 -6.77 10.87 11.58
C ARG A 49 -5.67 9.82 11.74
N PRO A 50 -4.41 10.12 11.37
CA PRO A 50 -3.32 9.17 11.55
C PRO A 50 -3.04 8.97 13.04
N ALA A 51 -2.89 7.72 13.47
CA ALA A 51 -2.55 7.40 14.87
C ALA A 51 -1.14 7.88 15.26
N VAL A 52 -0.23 7.87 14.28
CA VAL A 52 1.15 8.35 14.42
C VAL A 52 1.49 9.19 13.19
N LYS A 53 2.22 10.29 13.39
CA LYS A 53 2.78 11.07 12.28
C LYS A 53 3.91 10.28 11.62
N LYS A 54 3.59 9.58 10.55
CA LYS A 54 4.54 8.95 9.62
C LYS A 54 4.12 9.24 8.19
N THR A 55 4.99 8.94 7.23
CA THR A 55 4.64 9.06 5.81
C THR A 55 3.43 8.20 5.52
N MET A 56 2.42 8.82 4.91
CA MET A 56 1.21 8.17 4.45
C MET A 56 1.20 8.17 2.92
N TYR A 57 0.38 7.35 2.32
CA TYR A 57 0.26 7.22 0.87
C TYR A 57 -1.21 7.30 0.53
N LEU A 58 -1.58 8.31 -0.26
CA LEU A 58 -2.87 8.37 -0.91
C LEU A 58 -2.81 7.49 -2.14
N LEU A 59 -3.75 6.57 -2.26
CA LEU A 59 -3.86 5.71 -3.40
C LEU A 59 -5.25 5.82 -4.01
N LEU A 60 -5.28 5.83 -5.34
CA LEU A 60 -6.48 6.08 -6.12
C LEU A 60 -6.56 5.04 -7.23
N CYS A 61 -7.63 4.26 -7.23
CA CYS A 61 -8.04 3.44 -8.37
C CYS A 61 -9.14 4.17 -9.15
N TYR A 62 -8.97 4.32 -10.47
CA TYR A 62 -9.93 5.03 -11.30
C TYR A 62 -10.01 4.47 -12.72
N HIS A 63 -11.16 4.73 -13.36
CA HIS A 63 -11.38 4.53 -14.79
C HIS A 63 -11.40 5.88 -15.48
N ALA A 64 -10.58 6.04 -16.52
CA ALA A 64 -10.66 7.19 -17.40
C ALA A 64 -11.83 7.01 -18.39
N ILE A 65 -12.77 7.96 -18.42
CA ILE A 65 -13.97 7.88 -19.26
C ILE A 65 -13.80 8.66 -20.57
N ALA A 66 -13.16 9.82 -20.53
CA ALA A 66 -12.96 10.64 -21.71
C ALA A 66 -11.68 11.48 -21.64
N LYS A 67 -10.96 11.56 -22.76
CA LYS A 67 -9.82 12.42 -23.01
C LYS A 67 -10.20 13.47 -24.04
N LYS A 68 -10.35 14.74 -23.64
CA LYS A 68 -10.52 15.83 -24.61
C LYS A 68 -9.14 16.37 -25.00
N ASN A 69 -8.82 16.37 -26.30
CA ASN A 69 -7.67 17.07 -26.90
C ASN A 69 -6.25 16.51 -26.65
N GLY A 70 -6.07 15.23 -26.35
CA GLY A 70 -4.74 14.59 -26.42
C GLY A 70 -3.76 14.89 -25.26
N ARG A 71 -4.07 15.84 -24.37
CA ARG A 71 -3.27 16.13 -23.15
C ARG A 71 -3.64 15.21 -22.00
N ASN A 72 -2.68 14.81 -21.17
CA ASN A 72 -2.94 14.05 -19.93
C ASN A 72 -3.72 14.92 -18.95
N GLY A 73 -4.67 14.31 -18.26
CA GLY A 73 -5.45 14.96 -17.20
C GLY A 73 -4.71 14.86 -15.89
N ALA A 74 -5.20 15.54 -14.87
CA ALA A 74 -4.60 15.42 -13.56
C ALA A 74 -5.54 15.79 -12.41
N LEU A 75 -5.28 15.21 -11.24
CA LEU A 75 -5.96 15.55 -10.00
C LEU A 75 -5.01 16.32 -9.08
N ASN A 76 -5.39 17.53 -8.71
CA ASN A 76 -4.77 18.28 -7.64
C ASN A 76 -5.18 17.69 -6.30
N ILE A 77 -4.18 17.46 -5.45
CA ILE A 77 -4.37 16.93 -4.10
C ILE A 77 -4.04 18.04 -3.12
N LEU A 78 -5.02 18.40 -2.30
CA LEU A 78 -4.85 19.36 -1.23
C LEU A 78 -5.01 18.64 0.12
N LEU A 79 -4.13 18.94 1.06
CA LEU A 79 -4.20 18.51 2.45
C LEU A 79 -4.40 19.75 3.32
N ASN A 80 -5.47 19.79 4.12
CA ASN A 80 -5.81 20.92 4.98
C ASN A 80 -5.77 22.25 4.21
N GLN A 81 -6.41 22.28 3.04
CA GLN A 81 -6.45 23.42 2.10
C GLN A 81 -5.10 23.81 1.46
N GLN A 82 -4.01 23.10 1.75
CA GLN A 82 -2.70 23.33 1.12
C GLN A 82 -2.44 22.32 0.01
N TRP A 83 -2.00 22.79 -1.15
CA TRP A 83 -1.60 21.89 -2.24
C TRP A 83 -0.38 21.05 -1.84
N ILE A 84 -0.49 19.72 -2.01
CA ILE A 84 0.60 18.80 -1.66
C ILE A 84 1.16 18.04 -2.86
N GLY A 85 0.47 18.05 -4.00
CA GLY A 85 0.91 17.37 -5.19
C GLY A 85 -0.21 17.18 -6.20
N GLN A 86 0.13 16.48 -7.27
CA GLN A 86 -0.77 16.20 -8.38
C GLN A 86 -0.60 14.74 -8.79
N MET A 87 -1.71 14.07 -9.12
CA MET A 87 -1.70 12.73 -9.70
C MET A 87 -2.07 12.83 -11.19
N GLU A 88 -1.20 12.34 -12.08
CA GLU A 88 -1.50 12.31 -13.51
C GLU A 88 -2.56 11.25 -13.83
N ILE A 89 -3.50 11.60 -14.68
CA ILE A 89 -4.56 10.71 -15.17
C ILE A 89 -4.12 10.12 -16.50
N SER A 90 -3.82 8.82 -16.48
CA SER A 90 -3.55 8.00 -17.66
C SER A 90 -4.85 7.45 -18.25
N HIS A 91 -4.86 7.22 -19.56
CA HIS A 91 -5.98 6.57 -20.26
C HIS A 91 -5.81 5.04 -20.34
N ASP A 92 -4.83 4.47 -19.65
CA ASP A 92 -4.40 3.10 -19.89
C ASP A 92 -5.32 2.10 -19.18
N GLY A 93 -6.39 1.71 -19.88
CA GLY A 93 -7.31 0.67 -19.46
C GLY A 93 -8.27 1.06 -18.34
N ASN A 94 -9.00 0.06 -17.87
CA ASN A 94 -10.12 0.21 -16.94
C ASN A 94 -9.71 -0.14 -15.51
N ASN A 95 -8.55 0.28 -14.98
CA ASN A 95 -8.14 0.10 -13.56
C ASN A 95 -6.81 0.82 -13.30
N ASN A 96 -6.74 2.11 -13.58
CA ASN A 96 -5.53 2.89 -13.36
C ASN A 96 -5.32 3.06 -11.86
N LEU A 97 -4.07 2.87 -11.40
CA LEU A 97 -3.69 3.00 -10.01
C LEU A 97 -2.65 4.11 -9.86
N ASN A 98 -2.99 5.14 -9.11
CA ASN A 98 -2.07 6.20 -8.71
C ASN A 98 -1.75 6.14 -7.23
N MET A 99 -0.57 6.62 -6.88
CA MET A 99 -0.12 6.75 -5.50
C MET A 99 0.61 8.08 -5.31
N LEU A 100 0.35 8.78 -4.22
CA LEU A 100 1.02 10.01 -3.81
C LEU A 100 1.45 9.90 -2.35
N ALA A 101 2.74 10.13 -2.09
CA ALA A 101 3.24 10.21 -0.72
C ALA A 101 2.81 11.52 -0.06
N ILE A 102 2.40 11.42 1.20
CA ILE A 102 2.04 12.53 2.08
C ILE A 102 3.13 12.64 3.14
N ASP A 103 3.87 13.74 3.10
CA ASP A 103 4.93 14.05 4.07
C ASP A 103 4.35 14.17 5.48
N PRO A 104 4.91 13.46 6.49
CA PRO A 104 4.44 13.55 7.88
C PRO A 104 4.49 14.97 8.46
N ASN A 105 5.38 15.83 7.98
CA ASN A 105 5.49 17.22 8.44
C ASN A 105 4.29 18.07 8.03
N LYS A 106 3.56 17.67 6.98
CA LYS A 106 2.31 18.34 6.55
C LYS A 106 1.08 17.83 7.30
N LEU A 107 1.19 16.71 8.03
CA LEU A 107 0.11 16.15 8.82
C LEU A 107 -0.08 16.91 10.14
N GLN A 108 -1.33 17.18 10.47
CA GLN A 108 -1.76 17.62 11.80
C GLN A 108 -1.93 16.39 12.72
N SER A 109 -1.75 16.58 14.03
CA SER A 109 -1.93 15.49 15.02
C SER A 109 -3.41 15.10 15.19
N GLY A 110 -4.32 15.94 14.70
CA GLY A 110 -5.77 15.72 14.73
C GLY A 110 -6.30 15.18 13.40
N SER A 111 -7.53 15.56 13.11
CA SER A 111 -8.13 15.29 11.80
C SER A 111 -7.38 16.06 10.72
N ASN A 112 -7.14 15.40 9.60
CA ASN A 112 -6.61 15.98 8.38
C ASN A 112 -7.67 15.88 7.29
N GLU A 113 -7.85 16.93 6.51
CA GLU A 113 -8.76 16.92 5.35
C GLU A 113 -7.95 16.73 4.07
N LEU A 114 -8.31 15.75 3.25
CA LEU A 114 -7.85 15.60 1.88
C LEU A 114 -8.94 16.05 0.91
N LEU A 115 -8.53 16.78 -0.10
CA LEU A 115 -9.39 17.28 -1.15
C LEU A 115 -8.75 16.97 -2.51
N LEU A 116 -9.44 16.17 -3.30
CA LEU A 116 -9.06 15.83 -4.67
C LEU A 116 -9.91 16.65 -5.61
N ARG A 117 -9.27 17.36 -6.54
CA ARG A 117 -9.93 18.19 -7.56
C ARG A 117 -9.34 17.94 -8.92
N ILE A 118 -10.17 17.96 -9.95
CA ILE A 118 -9.65 17.92 -11.31
C ILE A 118 -8.91 19.22 -11.63
N ALA A 119 -7.73 19.11 -12.23
CA ALA A 119 -6.91 20.26 -12.58
C ALA A 119 -7.42 21.00 -13.81
N ASP A 120 -8.15 20.30 -14.70
CA ASP A 120 -8.62 20.82 -15.97
C ASP A 120 -10.01 20.30 -16.36
N HIS A 121 -10.72 21.05 -17.21
CA HIS A 121 -12.12 20.78 -17.59
C HIS A 121 -12.29 19.67 -18.63
N HIS A 122 -11.23 18.94 -18.96
CA HIS A 122 -11.15 18.12 -20.18
C HIS A 122 -11.26 16.62 -19.91
N TRP A 123 -11.36 16.23 -18.63
CA TRP A 123 -11.35 14.84 -18.22
C TRP A 123 -12.58 14.47 -17.43
N ALA A 124 -13.06 13.27 -17.69
CA ALA A 124 -13.99 12.57 -16.81
C ALA A 124 -13.32 11.29 -16.33
N ILE A 125 -13.23 11.13 -15.01
CA ILE A 125 -12.79 9.88 -14.38
C ILE A 125 -13.87 9.37 -13.45
N SER A 126 -13.98 8.06 -13.35
CA SER A 126 -14.79 7.37 -12.34
C SER A 126 -13.88 6.80 -11.28
N VAL A 127 -13.93 7.36 -10.07
CA VAL A 127 -13.17 6.83 -8.93
C VAL A 127 -13.80 5.51 -8.50
N GLN A 128 -12.98 4.45 -8.53
CA GLN A 128 -13.39 3.11 -8.12
C GLN A 128 -13.12 2.90 -6.63
N GLU A 129 -11.91 3.22 -6.19
CA GLU A 129 -11.45 3.03 -4.82
C GLU A 129 -10.49 4.18 -4.46
N LEU A 130 -10.53 4.63 -3.21
CA LEU A 130 -9.66 5.67 -2.68
C LEU A 130 -9.23 5.27 -1.26
N TRP A 131 -7.93 5.27 -0.97
CA TRP A 131 -7.47 4.82 0.34
C TRP A 131 -6.19 5.52 0.78
N ILE A 132 -5.98 5.50 2.09
CA ILE A 132 -4.76 5.96 2.73
C ILE A 132 -4.05 4.73 3.32
N SER A 133 -2.82 4.48 2.84
CA SER A 133 -1.92 3.47 3.41
C SER A 133 -0.83 4.15 4.22
N ASP A 134 -0.44 3.55 5.32
CA ASP A 134 0.70 3.95 6.16
C ASP A 134 1.89 2.98 6.03
N TYR A 135 1.81 2.10 5.04
CA TYR A 135 2.83 1.15 4.63
C TYR A 135 3.25 1.41 3.17
N MET A 136 4.56 1.30 2.91
CA MET A 136 5.17 1.22 1.59
C MET A 136 6.35 0.26 1.67
N ILE A 137 6.55 -0.52 0.60
CA ILE A 137 7.74 -1.36 0.44
C ILE A 137 8.85 -0.61 -0.30
N ASP A 138 10.09 -0.81 0.12
CA ASP A 138 11.24 -0.42 -0.68
C ASP A 138 11.50 -1.39 -1.83
N ARG A 139 12.12 -0.86 -2.88
CA ARG A 139 12.78 -1.70 -3.87
C ARG A 139 13.93 -2.45 -3.22
N GLN A 140 14.06 -3.74 -3.50
CA GLN A 140 15.20 -4.53 -3.07
C GLN A 140 16.50 -4.02 -3.70
N LEU A 141 17.52 -3.80 -2.87
CA LEU A 141 18.81 -3.26 -3.33
C LEU A 141 19.66 -4.30 -4.07
N GLN A 142 19.37 -5.59 -3.90
CA GLN A 142 20.06 -6.70 -4.57
C GLN A 142 19.07 -7.76 -5.04
N SER A 143 19.49 -8.61 -6.00
CA SER A 143 18.61 -9.61 -6.64
C SER A 143 18.05 -10.66 -5.67
N ASN A 144 18.76 -10.98 -4.59
CA ASN A 144 18.32 -11.97 -3.60
C ASN A 144 17.79 -11.34 -2.29
N TRP A 145 17.56 -10.02 -2.26
CA TRP A 145 17.24 -9.26 -1.03
C TRP A 145 15.76 -8.92 -0.89
N CYS A 146 14.86 -9.69 -1.50
CA CYS A 146 13.42 -9.51 -1.27
C CYS A 146 13.08 -9.63 0.23
N TRP A 147 13.73 -10.56 0.95
CA TRP A 147 13.57 -10.72 2.40
C TRP A 147 14.04 -9.49 3.19
N ALA A 148 15.13 -8.84 2.76
CA ALA A 148 15.68 -7.67 3.45
C ALA A 148 14.81 -6.44 3.19
N ALA A 149 14.35 -6.25 1.95
CA ALA A 149 13.44 -5.16 1.59
C ALA A 149 12.13 -5.23 2.36
N VAL A 150 11.52 -6.41 2.43
CA VAL A 150 10.30 -6.67 3.20
C VAL A 150 10.50 -6.39 4.69
N THR A 151 11.55 -6.98 5.28
CA THR A 151 11.81 -6.84 6.72
C THR A 151 12.14 -5.39 7.09
N ALA A 152 12.97 -4.70 6.33
CA ALA A 152 13.32 -3.30 6.58
C ALA A 152 12.12 -2.36 6.44
N SER A 153 11.26 -2.60 5.44
CA SER A 153 10.04 -1.81 5.23
C SER A 153 9.06 -1.99 6.39
N LEU A 154 8.87 -3.23 6.85
CA LEU A 154 8.05 -3.54 8.02
C LEU A 154 8.65 -3.03 9.32
N ALA A 155 9.98 -3.07 9.47
CA ALA A 155 10.66 -2.50 10.63
C ALA A 155 10.35 -1.00 10.76
N ARG A 156 10.45 -0.23 9.66
CA ARG A 156 10.04 1.18 9.67
C ARG A 156 8.56 1.37 9.95
N PHE A 157 7.70 0.51 9.38
CA PHE A 157 6.26 0.54 9.65
C PHE A 157 5.97 0.41 11.16
N TYR A 158 6.69 -0.47 11.84
CA TYR A 158 6.62 -0.70 13.29
C TYR A 158 7.57 0.17 14.13
N GLN A 159 8.17 1.22 13.54
CA GLN A 159 9.10 2.16 14.22
C GLN A 159 10.31 1.48 14.87
N LYS A 160 10.80 0.39 14.26
CA LYS A 160 12.04 -0.30 14.57
C LYS A 160 13.15 0.20 13.65
N ASP A 161 13.37 1.51 13.61
CA ASP A 161 14.19 2.20 12.59
C ASP A 161 15.63 1.69 12.50
N HIS A 162 16.18 1.11 13.57
CA HIS A 162 17.49 0.45 13.55
C HIS A 162 17.58 -0.67 12.50
N PHE A 163 16.48 -1.37 12.23
CA PHE A 163 16.38 -2.42 11.21
C PHE A 163 15.79 -1.90 9.88
N GLY A 164 15.54 -0.60 9.77
CA GLY A 164 14.90 0.03 8.62
C GLY A 164 15.79 0.23 7.40
N ASP A 165 17.04 -0.23 7.43
CA ASP A 165 17.99 -0.16 6.32
C ASP A 165 18.37 -1.57 5.87
N GLN A 166 18.19 -1.86 4.58
CA GLN A 166 18.42 -3.21 4.04
C GLN A 166 19.88 -3.66 4.19
N ALA A 167 20.85 -2.77 3.97
CA ALA A 167 22.27 -3.10 4.03
C ALA A 167 22.72 -3.37 5.48
N LYS A 168 22.29 -2.53 6.43
CA LYS A 168 22.54 -2.75 7.86
C LYS A 168 21.87 -4.03 8.37
N LEU A 169 20.62 -4.27 7.98
CA LEU A 169 19.90 -5.49 8.33
C LEU A 169 20.63 -6.75 7.85
N VAL A 170 21.07 -6.76 6.58
CA VAL A 170 21.82 -7.89 6.02
C VAL A 170 23.16 -8.09 6.73
N SER A 171 23.85 -6.99 7.05
CA SER A 171 25.11 -7.03 7.80
C SER A 171 24.93 -7.66 9.18
N GLY A 172 23.88 -7.26 9.90
CA GLY A 172 23.53 -7.80 11.22
C GLY A 172 23.21 -9.30 11.17
N ILE A 173 22.35 -9.73 10.24
CA ILE A 173 21.96 -11.14 10.10
C ILE A 173 23.15 -12.03 9.72
N PHE A 174 24.09 -11.54 8.90
CA PHE A 174 25.27 -12.32 8.50
C PHE A 174 26.47 -12.14 9.43
N ASN A 175 26.32 -11.39 10.53
CA ASN A 175 27.40 -11.05 11.44
C ASN A 175 28.65 -10.54 10.71
N LYS A 176 28.43 -9.60 9.77
CA LYS A 176 29.49 -8.94 8.99
C LYS A 176 29.56 -7.47 9.35
N GLU A 177 30.78 -6.93 9.27
CA GLU A 177 31.03 -5.51 9.54
C GLU A 177 30.29 -4.61 8.55
N TYR A 178 30.23 -4.98 7.26
CA TYR A 178 29.46 -4.24 6.26
C TYR A 178 29.07 -5.07 5.02
N CYS A 179 27.79 -5.10 4.70
CA CYS A 179 27.26 -5.50 3.40
C CYS A 179 26.88 -4.25 2.59
N CYS A 180 27.57 -4.04 1.48
CA CYS A 180 27.35 -2.94 0.53
C CYS A 180 26.10 -3.11 -0.37
N ASN A 181 25.63 -2.01 -0.96
CA ASN A 181 24.52 -1.95 -1.92
C ASN A 181 24.98 -1.88 -3.40
N GLY A 182 26.23 -2.25 -3.71
CA GLY A 182 26.84 -2.08 -5.04
C GLY A 182 27.43 -3.36 -5.68
N LYS A 183 28.00 -3.22 -6.89
CA LYS A 183 28.75 -4.28 -7.58
C LYS A 183 29.99 -4.64 -6.73
N GLY A 184 30.12 -5.90 -6.31
CA GLY A 184 31.17 -6.39 -5.40
C GLY A 184 30.64 -7.08 -4.15
N CYS A 185 29.34 -6.99 -3.88
CA CYS A 185 28.70 -7.62 -2.72
C CYS A 185 28.30 -9.09 -2.87
N GLY A 186 29.05 -9.86 -3.68
CA GLY A 186 28.69 -11.23 -4.04
C GLY A 186 28.40 -12.14 -2.84
N THR A 187 29.15 -11.99 -1.74
CA THR A 187 28.93 -12.81 -0.53
C THR A 187 27.72 -12.40 0.31
N CYS A 188 27.19 -11.18 0.14
CA CYS A 188 26.00 -10.69 0.83
C CYS A 188 24.73 -10.84 -0.02
N ASN A 189 24.83 -10.86 -1.36
CA ASN A 189 23.68 -11.06 -2.25
C ASN A 189 23.24 -12.53 -2.30
N ARG A 190 22.69 -13.04 -1.20
CA ARG A 190 22.20 -14.42 -1.08
C ARG A 190 20.77 -14.47 -0.53
N PRO A 191 20.00 -15.53 -0.86
CA PRO A 191 18.67 -15.73 -0.28
C PRO A 191 18.77 -15.96 1.24
N TRP A 192 17.66 -15.71 1.93
CA TRP A 192 17.55 -15.95 3.37
C TRP A 192 16.11 -16.29 3.78
N TYR A 193 15.96 -16.84 4.98
CA TYR A 193 14.65 -17.15 5.57
C TYR A 193 14.01 -15.88 6.13
N VAL A 194 12.89 -15.46 5.55
CA VAL A 194 12.20 -14.23 5.98
C VAL A 194 11.69 -14.30 7.42
N GLY A 195 11.28 -15.48 7.90
CA GLY A 195 10.89 -15.68 9.30
C GLY A 195 12.01 -15.29 10.26
N GLU A 196 13.24 -15.75 10.02
CA GLU A 196 14.40 -15.40 10.85
C GLU A 196 14.73 -13.90 10.78
N ALA A 197 14.58 -13.27 9.61
CA ALA A 197 14.81 -11.83 9.47
C ALA A 197 13.76 -11.00 10.24
N LEU A 198 12.49 -11.39 10.17
CA LEU A 198 11.40 -10.76 10.91
C LEU A 198 11.56 -10.97 12.42
N ASP A 199 12.01 -12.15 12.84
CA ASP A 199 12.29 -12.48 14.24
C ASP A 199 13.48 -11.66 14.77
N HIS A 200 14.56 -11.56 13.99
CA HIS A 200 15.72 -10.72 14.30
C HIS A 200 15.34 -9.24 14.49
N ALA A 201 14.39 -8.74 13.69
CA ALA A 201 13.86 -7.38 13.84
C ALA A 201 12.80 -7.25 14.97
N GLY A 202 12.42 -8.35 15.63
CA GLY A 202 11.45 -8.37 16.73
C GLY A 202 10.02 -8.02 16.30
N ILE A 203 9.65 -8.39 15.07
CA ILE A 203 8.33 -8.10 14.47
C ILE A 203 7.60 -9.35 13.96
N LEU A 204 8.19 -10.54 14.12
CA LEU A 204 7.52 -11.80 13.84
C LEU A 204 6.56 -12.15 14.99
N GLN A 205 5.28 -12.35 14.67
CA GLN A 205 4.29 -12.84 15.63
C GLN A 205 4.07 -14.35 15.48
N ARG A 206 3.91 -14.81 14.24
CA ARG A 206 3.63 -16.22 13.96
C ARG A 206 3.98 -16.57 12.52
N ALA A 207 4.61 -17.72 12.33
CA ALA A 207 4.84 -18.32 11.01
C ALA A 207 3.88 -19.48 10.78
N ILE A 208 3.26 -19.52 9.60
CA ILE A 208 2.36 -20.60 9.17
C ILE A 208 2.90 -21.16 7.86
N PRO A 209 3.18 -22.48 7.77
CA PRO A 209 3.76 -23.10 6.59
C PRO A 209 2.73 -23.37 5.48
N ASN A 210 1.71 -22.51 5.35
CA ASN A 210 0.61 -22.62 4.40
C ASN A 210 -0.03 -21.23 4.13
N PRO A 211 -0.83 -21.09 3.06
CA PRO A 211 -1.81 -20.02 2.95
C PRO A 211 -2.78 -20.00 4.14
N VAL A 212 -3.26 -18.80 4.48
CA VAL A 212 -4.34 -18.60 5.47
C VAL A 212 -5.66 -18.31 4.76
N SER A 213 -6.80 -18.41 5.46
CA SER A 213 -8.08 -18.03 4.87
C SER A 213 -8.17 -16.54 4.59
N GLN A 214 -9.10 -16.15 3.71
CA GLN A 214 -9.33 -14.74 3.39
C GLN A 214 -9.73 -13.95 4.63
N GLU A 215 -10.55 -14.54 5.49
CA GLU A 215 -11.02 -13.96 6.75
C GLU A 215 -9.89 -13.77 7.75
N ALA A 216 -8.98 -14.75 7.87
CA ALA A 216 -7.81 -14.64 8.74
C ALA A 216 -6.87 -13.53 8.26
N LEU A 217 -6.63 -13.43 6.94
CA LEU A 217 -5.87 -12.34 6.36
C LEU A 217 -6.53 -10.98 6.65
N MET A 218 -7.82 -10.83 6.36
CA MET A 218 -8.56 -9.60 6.64
C MET A 218 -8.55 -9.22 8.13
N THR A 219 -8.62 -10.20 9.04
CA THR A 219 -8.57 -9.96 10.49
C THR A 219 -7.27 -9.27 10.94
N GLU A 220 -6.13 -9.71 10.39
CA GLU A 220 -4.83 -9.06 10.67
C GLU A 220 -4.77 -7.65 10.09
N LEU A 221 -5.24 -7.48 8.85
CA LEU A 221 -5.22 -6.20 8.16
C LEU A 221 -6.13 -5.14 8.81
N THR A 222 -7.30 -5.55 9.32
CA THR A 222 -8.19 -4.70 10.13
C THR A 222 -7.51 -4.26 11.44
N CYS A 223 -6.54 -5.02 11.94
CA CYS A 223 -5.74 -4.63 13.08
C CYS A 223 -4.50 -3.78 12.72
N ASN A 224 -4.41 -3.29 11.48
CA ASN A 224 -3.25 -2.60 10.93
C ASN A 224 -1.95 -3.39 11.07
N ARG A 225 -2.01 -4.71 10.85
CA ARG A 225 -0.86 -5.61 10.87
C ARG A 225 -0.63 -6.19 9.47
N PRO A 226 0.31 -5.64 8.68
CA PRO A 226 0.65 -6.20 7.39
C PRO A 226 1.08 -7.67 7.49
N VAL A 227 0.72 -8.46 6.48
CA VAL A 227 1.00 -9.90 6.44
C VAL A 227 2.01 -10.17 5.35
N VAL A 228 3.04 -10.96 5.68
CA VAL A 228 4.04 -11.39 4.71
C VAL A 228 3.58 -12.69 4.08
N VAL A 229 3.58 -12.72 2.74
CA VAL A 229 3.15 -13.84 1.90
C VAL A 229 4.36 -14.33 1.11
N VAL A 230 4.65 -15.62 1.17
CA VAL A 230 5.66 -16.24 0.32
C VAL A 230 4.99 -17.00 -0.79
N VAL A 231 5.36 -16.66 -2.03
CA VAL A 231 4.91 -17.35 -3.23
C VAL A 231 6.04 -18.14 -3.86
N LYS A 232 5.71 -19.23 -4.54
CA LYS A 232 6.63 -20.03 -5.36
C LYS A 232 6.03 -20.31 -6.72
N TRP A 233 6.83 -20.30 -7.77
CA TRP A 233 6.36 -20.74 -9.08
C TRP A 233 6.49 -22.25 -9.18
N ARG A 234 5.44 -22.94 -9.67
CA ARG A 234 5.33 -24.41 -9.66
C ARG A 234 6.51 -25.16 -10.32
N GLN A 235 7.29 -24.48 -11.17
CA GLN A 235 8.42 -25.05 -11.91
C GLN A 235 9.76 -24.43 -11.54
N LEU A 236 9.81 -23.52 -10.56
CA LEU A 236 11.04 -22.86 -10.14
C LEU A 236 11.34 -23.19 -8.67
N ALA A 237 12.62 -23.40 -8.37
CA ALA A 237 13.09 -23.53 -6.98
C ALA A 237 12.99 -22.20 -6.21
N THR A 238 12.86 -21.08 -6.93
CA THR A 238 12.86 -19.73 -6.38
C THR A 238 11.50 -19.36 -5.81
N GLY A 239 11.49 -18.92 -4.55
CA GLY A 239 10.36 -18.24 -3.94
C GLY A 239 10.53 -16.73 -3.99
N HIS A 240 9.42 -16.01 -3.83
CA HIS A 240 9.41 -14.56 -3.69
C HIS A 240 8.51 -14.14 -2.53
N ILE A 241 8.79 -12.96 -1.98
CA ILE A 241 8.16 -12.47 -0.77
C ILE A 241 7.37 -11.21 -1.11
N LEU A 242 6.10 -11.23 -0.75
CA LEU A 242 5.15 -10.14 -0.91
C LEU A 242 4.70 -9.67 0.48
N VAL A 243 4.22 -8.43 0.55
CA VAL A 243 3.52 -7.92 1.73
C VAL A 243 2.11 -7.54 1.33
N VAL A 244 1.13 -7.99 2.10
CA VAL A 244 -0.25 -7.52 2.02
C VAL A 244 -0.48 -6.56 3.17
N SER A 245 -0.82 -5.31 2.88
CA SER A 245 -0.91 -4.25 3.91
C SER A 245 -2.33 -3.76 4.16
N GLY A 246 -3.29 -4.17 3.35
CA GLY A 246 -4.69 -3.74 3.49
C GLY A 246 -5.56 -4.42 2.45
N PHE A 247 -6.84 -4.08 2.46
CA PHE A 247 -7.79 -4.52 1.45
C PHE A 247 -8.82 -3.42 1.14
N THR A 248 -9.39 -3.48 -0.05
CA THR A 248 -10.44 -2.57 -0.55
C THR A 248 -11.83 -3.04 -0.13
N HIS A 249 -12.86 -2.21 -0.32
CA HIS A 249 -14.24 -2.64 -0.07
C HIS A 249 -14.64 -3.82 -0.97
N SER A 250 -14.18 -3.82 -2.22
CA SER A 250 -14.29 -4.94 -3.16
C SER A 250 -13.47 -6.19 -2.78
N ARG A 251 -12.86 -6.22 -1.58
CA ARG A 251 -12.03 -7.31 -1.04
C ARG A 251 -10.83 -7.67 -1.91
N GLN A 252 -10.29 -6.69 -2.63
CA GLN A 252 -8.97 -6.80 -3.26
C GLN A 252 -7.90 -6.41 -2.26
N PHE A 253 -6.74 -7.03 -2.35
CA PHE A 253 -5.65 -6.89 -1.38
C PHE A 253 -4.54 -6.00 -1.91
N LEU A 254 -4.15 -5.00 -1.11
CA LEU A 254 -3.02 -4.12 -1.38
C LEU A 254 -1.73 -4.92 -1.22
N THR A 255 -1.16 -5.33 -2.34
CA THR A 255 -0.02 -6.24 -2.38
C THR A 255 1.22 -5.52 -2.89
N TRP A 256 2.31 -5.65 -2.15
CA TRP A 256 3.57 -4.97 -2.39
C TRP A 256 4.65 -5.97 -2.77
N ASP A 257 5.42 -5.64 -3.81
CA ASP A 257 6.53 -6.43 -4.33
C ASP A 257 7.80 -5.57 -4.38
N SER A 258 8.86 -5.99 -3.67
CA SER A 258 10.15 -5.29 -3.63
C SER A 258 10.92 -5.27 -4.95
N ARG A 259 10.54 -6.07 -5.96
CA ARG A 259 11.20 -6.05 -7.28
C ARG A 259 10.81 -4.80 -8.08
N GLY A 260 9.69 -4.18 -7.76
CA GLY A 260 9.20 -2.92 -8.34
C GLY A 260 8.84 -1.89 -7.28
N GLN A 261 8.40 -0.70 -7.70
CA GLN A 261 7.89 0.34 -6.79
C GLN A 261 6.35 0.43 -6.78
N HIS A 262 5.67 -0.57 -7.35
CA HIS A 262 4.24 -0.50 -7.58
C HIS A 262 3.50 -1.51 -6.70
N MET A 263 2.59 -0.98 -5.87
CA MET A 263 1.54 -1.75 -5.24
C MET A 263 0.60 -2.31 -6.32
N ARG A 264 0.04 -3.50 -6.10
CA ARG A 264 -1.00 -4.09 -6.94
C ARG A 264 -2.21 -4.48 -6.09
N LEU A 265 -3.41 -4.22 -6.62
CA LEU A 265 -4.64 -4.78 -6.08
C LEU A 265 -4.82 -6.20 -6.64
N LEU A 266 -4.86 -7.20 -5.76
CA LEU A 266 -5.01 -8.60 -6.14
C LEU A 266 -6.28 -9.18 -5.52
N SER A 267 -6.98 -10.06 -6.24
CA SER A 267 -8.00 -10.89 -5.59
C SER A 267 -7.33 -11.88 -4.63
N PHE A 268 -8.11 -12.42 -3.68
CA PHE A 268 -7.62 -13.52 -2.83
C PHE A 268 -7.13 -14.72 -3.65
N ASN A 269 -7.85 -15.05 -4.73
CA ASN A 269 -7.48 -16.16 -5.60
C ASN A 269 -6.16 -15.90 -6.34
N ASP A 270 -5.92 -14.66 -6.77
CA ASP A 270 -4.66 -14.27 -7.43
C ASP A 270 -3.49 -14.34 -6.45
N LEU A 271 -3.67 -13.93 -5.20
CA LEU A 271 -2.67 -14.13 -4.15
C LEU A 271 -2.35 -15.62 -3.95
N CYS A 272 -3.38 -16.47 -3.89
CA CYS A 272 -3.22 -17.90 -3.64
C CYS A 272 -2.55 -18.65 -4.80
N THR A 273 -2.94 -18.36 -6.05
CA THR A 273 -2.58 -19.19 -7.20
C THR A 273 -2.27 -18.46 -8.51
N GLY A 274 -2.42 -17.12 -8.56
CA GLY A 274 -2.42 -16.36 -9.81
C GLY A 274 -1.26 -15.38 -9.98
N TYR A 275 -0.55 -15.04 -8.90
CA TYR A 275 0.44 -13.97 -8.92
C TYR A 275 1.56 -14.25 -9.94
N GLU A 276 1.73 -13.32 -10.88
CA GLU A 276 2.69 -13.35 -12.00
C GLU A 276 2.81 -14.70 -12.72
N GLY A 277 1.69 -15.22 -13.21
CA GLY A 277 1.72 -16.38 -14.11
C GLY A 277 1.76 -17.72 -13.39
N LYS A 278 0.88 -17.90 -12.40
CA LYS A 278 0.62 -19.15 -11.66
C LYS A 278 1.62 -19.51 -10.56
N SER A 279 2.06 -18.54 -9.77
CA SER A 279 2.70 -18.85 -8.48
C SER A 279 1.68 -19.42 -7.49
N ILE A 280 2.17 -20.11 -6.46
CA ILE A 280 1.38 -20.65 -5.36
C ILE A 280 1.86 -20.01 -4.06
N TRP A 281 0.93 -19.55 -3.23
CA TRP A 281 1.22 -19.14 -1.86
C TRP A 281 1.59 -20.39 -1.03
N VAL A 282 2.75 -20.35 -0.37
CA VAL A 282 3.30 -21.49 0.39
C VAL A 282 3.56 -21.20 1.87
N ASN A 283 3.82 -19.95 2.25
CA ASN A 283 4.04 -19.58 3.66
C ASN A 283 3.41 -18.23 3.99
N THR A 284 2.94 -18.10 5.22
CA THR A 284 2.39 -16.87 5.78
C THR A 284 3.18 -16.49 7.03
N PHE A 285 3.55 -15.21 7.16
CA PHE A 285 4.12 -14.69 8.40
C PHE A 285 3.28 -13.51 8.86
N PHE A 286 2.66 -13.67 10.03
CA PHE A 286 1.98 -12.59 10.72
C PHE A 286 3.01 -11.74 11.44
N THR A 287 2.82 -10.43 11.33
CA THR A 287 3.75 -9.44 11.88
C THR A 287 3.03 -8.58 12.91
N GLY A 288 3.80 -7.97 13.80
CA GLY A 288 3.26 -7.12 14.86
C GLY A 288 4.28 -6.90 15.96
N LEU A 289 4.04 -5.89 16.78
CA LEU A 289 4.77 -5.69 18.03
C LEU A 289 4.18 -6.61 19.11
N SER A 290 5.05 -7.29 19.85
CA SER A 290 4.71 -8.08 21.04
C SER A 290 4.29 -7.22 22.23
#